data_AF-A0A7W6SXG3-F1
#
_entry.id   AF-A0A7W6SXG3-F1
#
_cell.length_a   1.000
_cell.length_b   1.000
_cell.length_c   1.000
_cell.angle_alpha   90.00
_cell.angle_beta   90.00
_cell.angle_gamma   90.00
#
_symmetry.space_group_name_H-M   'P 1'
#
loop_
_entity.id
_entity.type
_entity.pdbx_description
1 polymer ?
#
loop_
_entity_poly.entity_id
_entity_poly.type
_entity_poly.pdbx_seq_one_letter_code
_entity_poly.pdbx_strand_id
1 'polypeptide(L)'
;MPAKLLRLIVIAAVCVSQGAFAASSKRPHHRPATDPAAPYKADRLSSSRGETILNTPGQTTVLTREVLDDMNARSLRDAMRSTAGVTVGR
;
A
#
# COMPACT_ATOMS: atom_id res chain seq x y z
N MET A 1 11.80 -56.77 -6.60
CA MET A 1 11.50 -55.48 -5.95
C MET A 1 12.15 -54.24 -6.62
N PRO A 2 12.19 -54.08 -7.97
CA PRO A 2 12.76 -52.87 -8.60
C PRO A 2 11.74 -51.75 -8.90
N ALA A 3 10.45 -52.08 -9.01
CA ALA A 3 9.41 -51.13 -9.46
C ALA A 3 9.06 -50.06 -8.42
N LYS A 4 9.20 -50.35 -7.13
CA LYS A 4 8.99 -49.36 -6.05
C LYS A 4 10.09 -48.31 -6.00
N LEU A 5 11.34 -48.71 -6.29
CA LEU A 5 12.49 -47.81 -6.33
C LEU A 5 12.41 -46.85 -7.53
N LEU A 6 12.05 -47.36 -8.71
CA LEU A 6 11.82 -46.55 -9.91
C LEU A 6 10.70 -45.51 -9.72
N ARG A 7 9.61 -45.87 -9.05
CA ARG A 7 8.53 -44.93 -8.72
C ARG A 7 8.97 -43.83 -7.76
N LEU A 8 9.81 -44.13 -6.78
CA LEU A 8 10.34 -43.12 -5.86
C LEU A 8 11.27 -42.13 -6.57
N ILE A 9 12.10 -42.60 -7.51
CA ILE A 9 13.01 -41.75 -8.29
C ILE A 9 12.23 -40.80 -9.20
N VAL A 10 11.14 -41.26 -9.82
CA VAL A 10 10.27 -40.41 -10.65
C VAL A 10 9.57 -39.32 -9.85
N ILE A 11 9.12 -39.61 -8.63
CA ILE A 11 8.46 -38.61 -7.76
C ILE A 11 9.46 -37.55 -7.29
N ALA A 12 10.69 -37.95 -6.93
CA ALA A 12 11.74 -37.02 -6.54
C ALA A 12 12.16 -36.08 -7.69
N ALA A 13 12.24 -36.59 -8.92
CA ALA A 13 12.59 -35.79 -10.09
C ALA A 13 11.53 -34.73 -10.42
N VAL A 14 10.24 -35.05 -10.26
CA VAL A 14 9.13 -34.10 -10.51
C VAL A 14 9.12 -32.96 -9.48
N CYS A 15 9.45 -33.23 -8.22
CA CYS A 15 9.45 -32.22 -7.15
C CYS A 15 10.55 -31.16 -7.30
N VAL A 16 11.68 -31.47 -7.93
CA VAL A 16 12.76 -30.48 -8.16
C VAL A 16 12.45 -29.56 -9.35
N SER A 17 11.67 -30.04 -10.32
CA SER A 17 11.26 -29.24 -11.50
C SER A 17 10.08 -28.29 -11.25
N GLN A 18 9.31 -28.47 -10.17
CA GLN A 18 8.27 -27.53 -9.74
C GLN A 18 8.84 -26.53 -8.71
N GLY A 19 9.91 -25.84 -9.09
CA GLY A 19 10.12 -24.48 -8.59
C GLY A 19 9.00 -23.62 -9.15
N ALA A 20 7.81 -23.72 -8.53
CA ALA A 20 6.69 -22.84 -8.80
C ALA A 20 7.21 -21.43 -8.56
N PHE A 21 7.58 -20.80 -9.68
CA PHE A 21 7.92 -19.40 -9.77
C PHE A 21 6.75 -18.71 -9.10
N ALA A 22 6.97 -18.24 -7.87
CA ALA A 22 6.04 -17.36 -7.20
C ALA A 22 5.98 -16.15 -8.12
N ALA A 23 5.00 -16.16 -9.03
CA ALA A 23 4.65 -15.02 -9.83
C ALA A 23 4.42 -13.94 -8.79
N SER A 24 5.42 -13.06 -8.66
CA SER A 24 5.34 -11.85 -7.88
C SER A 24 4.11 -11.16 -8.44
N SER A 25 2.98 -11.33 -7.75
CA SER A 25 1.80 -10.55 -7.99
C SER A 25 2.30 -9.14 -7.74
N LYS A 26 2.62 -8.46 -8.84
CA LYS A 26 3.08 -7.10 -8.86
C LYS A 26 1.95 -6.34 -8.19
N ARG A 27 2.09 -6.15 -6.87
CA ARG A 27 1.13 -5.39 -6.06
C ARG A 27 0.90 -4.15 -6.89
N PRO A 28 -0.37 -3.77 -7.17
CA PRO A 28 -0.65 -2.58 -7.95
C PRO A 28 0.23 -1.49 -7.35
N HIS A 29 1.23 -1.03 -8.11
CA HIS A 29 2.13 0.00 -7.61
C HIS A 29 1.19 1.12 -7.19
N HIS A 30 1.10 1.36 -5.88
CA HIS A 30 0.37 2.51 -5.37
C HIS A 30 1.04 3.70 -6.02
N ARG A 31 0.42 4.21 -7.08
CA ARG A 31 0.85 5.46 -7.68
C ARG A 31 0.79 6.49 -6.56
N PRO A 32 1.84 7.28 -6.36
CA PRO A 32 1.83 8.34 -5.36
C PRO A 32 0.54 9.13 -5.50
N ALA A 33 -0.18 9.32 -4.40
CA ALA A 33 -1.40 10.12 -4.36
C ALA A 33 -1.12 11.63 -4.48
N THR A 34 0.16 11.98 -4.57
CA THR A 34 0.73 13.32 -4.50
C THR A 34 1.60 13.53 -5.73
N ASP A 35 1.41 14.66 -6.40
CA ASP A 35 2.30 15.12 -7.47
C ASP A 35 3.65 15.55 -6.88
N PRO A 36 4.80 15.05 -7.37
CA PRO A 36 6.12 15.52 -6.95
C PRO A 36 6.33 17.03 -7.13
N ALA A 37 5.61 17.68 -8.05
CA ALA A 37 5.66 19.14 -8.23
C ALA A 37 4.85 19.90 -7.15
N ALA A 38 3.96 19.22 -6.42
CA ALA A 38 3.10 19.81 -5.39
C ALA A 38 2.95 18.87 -4.17
N PRO A 39 4.03 18.66 -3.38
CA PRO A 39 4.08 17.63 -2.32
C PRO A 39 3.07 17.83 -1.17
N TYR A 40 2.53 19.03 -1.02
CA TYR A 40 1.49 19.36 -0.02
C TYR A 40 0.06 19.04 -0.48
N LYS A 41 -0.14 18.69 -1.75
CA LYS A 41 -1.47 18.41 -2.33
C LYS A 41 -1.60 16.93 -2.64
N ALA A 42 -2.69 16.32 -2.18
CA ALA A 42 -3.09 15.00 -2.61
C ALA A 42 -4.23 15.12 -3.62
N ASP A 43 -4.14 14.40 -4.72
CA ASP A 43 -5.17 14.38 -5.77
C ASP A 43 -6.14 13.20 -5.59
N ARG A 44 -5.72 12.18 -4.83
CA ARG A 44 -6.45 10.91 -4.70
C ARG A 44 -6.40 10.38 -3.27
N LEU A 45 -7.48 9.75 -2.84
CA LEU A 45 -7.48 8.98 -1.59
C LEU A 45 -6.88 7.60 -1.81
N SER A 46 -6.14 7.09 -0.83
CA SER A 46 -5.63 5.71 -0.85
C SER A 46 -6.75 4.66 -0.85
N SER A 47 -7.91 4.99 -0.28
CA SER A 47 -9.12 4.14 -0.31
C SER A 47 -9.91 4.27 -1.62
N SER A 48 -9.63 5.30 -2.43
CA SER A 48 -10.38 5.56 -3.66
C SER A 48 -9.98 4.59 -4.77
N ARG A 49 -10.98 3.98 -5.38
CA ARG A 49 -10.85 2.98 -6.46
C ARG A 49 -10.60 3.56 -7.84
N GLY A 50 -10.31 4.85 -7.98
CA GLY A 50 -10.38 5.45 -9.32
C GLY A 50 -10.34 6.97 -9.29
N GLU A 51 -11.05 7.48 -8.31
CA GLU A 51 -11.64 8.80 -8.32
C GLU A 51 -10.75 9.82 -7.62
N THR A 52 -10.70 11.02 -8.18
CA THR A 52 -10.00 12.17 -7.62
C THR A 52 -10.80 12.74 -6.46
N ILE A 53 -10.10 13.31 -5.47
CA ILE A 53 -10.74 13.92 -4.29
C ILE A 53 -11.74 15.00 -4.69
N LEU A 54 -11.45 15.74 -5.77
CA LEU A 54 -12.34 16.77 -6.31
C LEU A 54 -13.74 16.26 -6.70
N ASN A 55 -13.86 15.00 -7.10
CA ASN A 55 -15.13 14.40 -7.52
C ASN A 55 -15.84 13.66 -6.37
N THR A 56 -15.14 13.41 -5.26
CA THR A 56 -15.71 12.74 -4.10
C THR A 56 -16.65 13.70 -3.35
N PRO A 57 -17.91 13.34 -3.10
CA PRO A 57 -18.82 14.20 -2.37
C PRO A 57 -18.38 14.36 -0.91
N GLY A 58 -18.47 15.60 -0.41
CA GLY A 58 -18.16 15.95 0.98
C GLY A 58 -16.81 16.68 1.16
N GLN A 59 -16.52 17.09 2.40
CA GLN A 59 -15.28 17.78 2.73
C GLN A 59 -14.24 16.78 3.22
N THR A 60 -13.19 16.56 2.42
CA THR A 60 -12.08 15.68 2.78
C THR A 60 -10.77 16.47 2.80
N THR A 61 -10.03 16.37 3.91
CA THR A 61 -8.68 16.94 4.05
C THR A 61 -7.69 15.80 4.20
N VAL A 62 -6.66 15.78 3.34
CA VAL A 62 -5.57 14.80 3.42
C VAL A 62 -4.32 15.50 3.93
N LEU A 63 -3.74 14.97 5.01
CA LEU A 63 -2.41 15.36 5.48
C LEU A 63 -1.39 14.53 4.71
N THR A 64 -0.64 15.17 3.81
CA THR A 64 0.40 14.50 3.02
C THR A 64 1.62 14.20 3.87
N ARG A 65 2.52 13.36 3.33
CA ARG A 65 3.74 12.99 4.04
C ARG A 65 4.61 14.21 4.36
N GLU A 66 4.77 15.11 3.39
CA GLU A 66 5.52 16.36 3.55
C GLU A 66 4.96 17.22 4.69
N VAL A 67 3.62 17.37 4.77
CA VAL A 67 2.98 18.13 5.86
C VAL A 67 3.33 17.54 7.22
N LEU A 68 3.28 16.21 7.36
CA LEU A 68 3.57 15.54 8.62
C LEU A 68 5.05 15.66 9.01
N ASP A 69 5.94 15.53 8.04
CA ASP A 69 7.39 15.59 8.26
C ASP A 69 7.82 17.04 8.62
N ASP A 70 7.28 18.06 7.95
CA ASP A 70 7.54 19.47 8.25
C ASP A 70 7.03 19.90 9.63
N MET A 71 5.88 19.36 10.05
CA MET A 71 5.36 19.59 11.39
C MET A 71 6.14 18.82 12.46
N ASN A 72 7.03 17.90 12.06
CA ASN A 72 7.66 16.92 12.94
C ASN A 72 6.61 16.15 13.77
N ALA A 73 5.50 15.79 13.12
CA ALA A 73 4.36 15.18 13.79
C ALA A 73 4.70 13.76 14.26
N ARG A 74 4.80 13.56 15.58
CA ARG A 74 5.14 12.25 16.19
C ARG A 74 3.94 11.51 16.78
N SER A 75 2.77 12.13 16.78
CA SER A 75 1.54 11.51 17.28
C SER A 75 0.32 11.96 16.48
N LEU A 76 -0.79 11.21 16.59
CA LEU A 76 -2.05 11.58 15.93
C LEU A 76 -2.57 12.94 16.42
N ARG A 77 -2.50 13.22 17.72
CA ARG A 77 -2.92 14.51 18.28
C ARG A 77 -2.15 15.67 17.64
N ASP A 78 -0.86 15.47 17.46
CA ASP A 78 0.05 16.45 16.85
C ASP A 78 -0.30 16.68 15.37
N ALA A 79 -0.51 15.60 14.61
CA ALA A 79 -0.96 15.66 13.23
C ALA A 79 -2.33 16.32 13.06
N MET A 80 -3.29 16.03 13.95
CA MET A 80 -4.66 16.54 13.84
C MET A 80 -4.78 18.03 14.17
N ARG A 81 -3.79 18.63 14.84
CA ARG A 81 -3.81 20.06 15.19
C ARG A 81 -3.83 20.98 13.95
N SER A 82 -3.34 20.53 12.80
CA SER A 82 -3.34 21.32 11.56
C SER A 82 -4.71 21.37 10.87
N THR A 83 -5.66 20.52 11.27
CA THR A 83 -7.00 20.48 10.69
C THR A 83 -7.96 21.28 11.56
N ALA A 84 -8.44 22.40 11.01
CA ALA A 84 -9.42 23.23 11.71
C ALA A 84 -10.67 22.43 12.08
N GLY A 85 -11.17 22.65 13.31
CA GLY A 85 -12.39 22.00 13.82
C GLY A 85 -12.19 20.57 14.35
N VAL A 86 -10.96 20.02 14.37
CA VAL A 86 -10.68 18.71 14.96
C VAL A 86 -10.23 18.84 16.42
N THR A 87 -10.96 18.22 17.34
CA THR A 87 -10.60 18.15 18.77
C THR A 87 -10.35 16.70 19.18
N VAL A 88 -9.20 16.43 19.82
CA VAL A 88 -8.81 15.08 20.26
C VAL A 88 -9.02 14.96 21.78
N GLY A 89 -9.95 14.09 22.17
CA GLY A 89 -10.20 13.69 23.57
C GLY A 89 -9.00 12.99 24.20
N ARG A 90 -9.02 12.85 25.53
CA ARG A 90 -7.99 12.13 26.29
C ARG A 90 -8.18 10.63 26.18
#